data_AF-A0A0F7JY79-F1
#
_entry.id   AF-A0A0F7JY79-F1
#
_cell.length_a   1.000
_cell.length_b   1.000
_cell.length_c   1.000
_cell.angle_alpha   90.00
_cell.angle_beta   90.00
_cell.angle_gamma   90.00
#
_symmetry.space_group_name_H-M   'P 1'
#
loop_
_entity.id
_entity.type
_entity.pdbx_description
1 polymer ?
#
loop_
_entity_poly.entity_id
_entity_poly.type
_entity_poly.pdbx_seq_one_letter_code
_entity_poly.pdbx_strand_id
1 'polypeptide(L)'
;MRQLLISLLVILLTGCSAIVTKTAPTAPPLSPAELIQQAEKLYQQEQWHEALVLLGSGLDRYPDERRLAELHAEIKRNWEMRKRNREDWILVHETSSLWKKVPYLEELVSIDPDNIITRSRLLFWQNMLKSKVPDLIACGSVHLHLDQSLAEACVTLAEKIKPTEESAFLLRKIQQSHAEKKRTERSKKAVQEKHDKTQQRNRLLKQAQAQIADEAIPDAVASLQQLLELVPDDPEASGLLEQVIRVRDEKVANLIAFGDALYREEQIEQAVSVWESAEKLDMGRQDVAGRIERAMKVLERLREIQEQPVP
;
A
#
# COMPACT_ATOMS: atom_id res chain seq x y z
N MET A 1 28.02 31.40 75.03
CA MET A 1 27.00 30.51 74.44
C MET A 1 27.56 29.80 73.20
N ARG A 2 28.49 28.87 73.40
CA ARG A 2 29.15 28.12 72.31
C ARG A 2 29.81 26.87 72.88
N GLN A 3 29.08 26.07 73.67
CA GLN A 3 29.63 24.84 74.27
C GLN A 3 28.58 23.79 74.69
N LEU A 4 27.33 23.88 74.24
CA LEU A 4 26.23 22.98 74.65
C LEU A 4 25.50 22.30 73.48
N LEU A 5 26.21 22.06 72.37
CA LEU A 5 25.65 21.44 71.15
C LEU A 5 26.58 20.40 70.52
N ILE A 6 27.50 19.82 71.30
CA ILE A 6 28.41 18.74 70.87
C ILE A 6 28.34 17.59 71.89
N SER A 7 27.13 17.16 72.25
CA SER A 7 26.93 15.95 73.08
C SER A 7 25.64 15.20 72.75
N LEU A 8 25.02 15.47 71.61
CA LEU A 8 23.79 14.78 71.16
C LEU A 8 23.92 14.16 69.76
N LEU A 9 25.13 13.78 69.35
CA LEU A 9 25.41 13.21 68.02
C LEU A 9 26.35 11.98 68.06
N VAL A 10 26.36 11.21 69.16
CA VAL A 10 27.25 10.04 69.32
C VAL A 10 26.50 8.73 69.72
N ILE A 11 25.16 8.72 69.78
CA ILE A 11 24.39 7.50 70.16
C ILE A 11 23.40 7.07 69.06
N LEU A 12 23.83 7.10 67.79
CA LEU A 12 23.09 6.47 66.67
C LEU A 12 24.01 5.63 65.75
N LEU A 13 25.14 5.14 66.27
CA LEU A 13 26.09 4.31 65.51
C LEU A 13 26.49 3.04 66.27
N THR A 14 25.50 2.25 66.68
CA THR A 14 25.71 0.81 67.01
C THR A 14 24.46 0.05 66.62
N GLY A 15 24.37 -0.32 65.35
CA GLY A 15 23.28 -1.11 64.78
C GLY A 15 23.65 -1.71 63.43
N CYS A 16 24.93 -2.07 63.24
CA CYS A 16 25.34 -2.92 62.12
C CYS A 16 24.97 -4.36 62.44
N SER A 17 23.68 -4.69 62.32
CA SER A 17 23.24 -6.07 62.19
C SER A 17 23.76 -6.59 60.86
N ALA A 18 24.52 -7.69 60.93
CA ALA A 18 25.08 -8.39 59.79
C ALA A 18 24.01 -8.64 58.70
N ILE A 19 24.09 -7.91 57.59
CA ILE A 19 23.48 -8.34 56.35
C ILE A 19 24.34 -9.51 55.86
N VAL A 20 23.93 -10.71 56.24
CA VAL A 20 24.36 -11.93 55.57
C VAL A 20 23.86 -11.79 54.13
N THR A 21 24.73 -11.37 53.22
CA THR A 21 24.50 -11.54 51.79
C THR A 21 24.51 -13.03 51.53
N LYS A 22 23.32 -13.63 51.62
CA LYS A 22 23.04 -14.96 51.09
C LYS A 22 23.39 -14.87 49.62
N THR A 23 24.58 -15.33 49.23
CA THR A 23 24.97 -15.49 47.83
C THR A 23 23.91 -16.36 47.21
N ALA A 24 22.98 -15.72 46.48
CA ALA A 24 22.07 -16.45 45.62
C ALA A 24 22.95 -17.33 44.73
N PRO A 25 22.61 -18.61 44.53
CA PRO A 25 23.35 -19.44 43.60
C PRO A 25 23.36 -18.72 42.26
N THR A 26 24.55 -18.32 41.82
CA THR A 26 24.76 -17.75 40.49
C THR A 26 24.16 -18.72 39.51
N ALA A 27 23.12 -18.27 38.80
CA ALA A 27 22.50 -19.07 37.76
C ALA A 27 23.60 -19.64 36.86
N PRO A 28 23.49 -20.92 36.45
CA PRO A 28 24.50 -21.52 35.59
C PRO A 28 24.72 -20.63 34.36
N PRO A 29 25.97 -20.51 33.89
CA PRO A 29 26.26 -19.73 32.70
C PRO A 29 25.41 -20.26 31.54
N LEU A 30 24.76 -19.33 30.82
CA LEU A 30 23.96 -19.66 29.65
C LEU A 30 24.76 -20.51 28.66
N SER A 31 24.12 -21.57 28.16
CA SER A 31 24.67 -22.39 27.07
C SER A 31 24.77 -21.57 25.78
N PRO A 32 25.59 -22.01 24.81
CA PRO A 32 25.68 -21.32 23.53
C PRO A 32 24.33 -21.17 22.80
N ALA A 33 23.46 -22.19 22.87
CA ALA A 33 22.13 -22.14 22.28
C ALA A 33 21.23 -21.08 22.93
N GLU A 34 21.26 -20.96 24.26
CA GLU A 34 20.50 -19.94 24.99
C GLU A 34 21.03 -18.52 24.70
N LEU A 35 22.36 -18.36 24.58
CA LEU A 35 22.98 -17.10 24.20
C LEU A 35 22.54 -16.65 22.79
N ILE A 36 22.55 -17.58 21.83
CA ILE A 36 22.07 -17.35 20.46
C ILE A 36 20.60 -16.92 20.48
N GLN A 37 19.74 -17.68 21.14
CA GLN A 37 18.30 -17.40 21.19
C GLN A 37 18.00 -16.04 21.83
N GLN A 38 18.68 -15.70 22.93
CA GLN A 38 18.52 -14.42 23.59
C GLN A 38 19.05 -13.26 22.73
N ALA A 39 20.19 -13.45 22.07
CA ALA A 39 20.75 -12.43 21.17
C ALA A 39 19.85 -12.19 19.95
N GLU A 40 19.28 -13.24 19.35
CA GLU A 40 18.29 -13.11 18.28
C GLU A 40 17.04 -12.36 18.75
N LYS A 41 16.56 -12.63 19.98
CA LYS A 41 15.44 -11.88 20.55
C LYS A 41 15.78 -10.39 20.72
N LEU A 42 16.93 -10.07 21.29
CA LEU A 42 17.41 -8.70 21.45
C LEU A 42 17.55 -8.01 20.08
N TYR A 43 18.07 -8.73 19.08
CA TYR A 43 18.17 -8.26 17.71
C TYR A 43 16.81 -7.91 17.10
N GLN A 44 15.80 -8.79 17.23
CA GLN A 44 14.44 -8.53 16.75
C GLN A 44 13.77 -7.37 17.50
N GLN A 45 14.18 -7.09 18.73
CA GLN A 45 13.71 -5.96 19.54
C GLN A 45 14.50 -4.66 19.28
N GLU A 46 15.40 -4.66 18.29
CA GLU A 46 16.29 -3.54 17.97
C GLU A 46 17.23 -3.13 19.12
N GLN A 47 17.55 -4.05 20.03
CA GLN A 47 18.53 -3.91 21.10
C GLN A 47 19.89 -4.45 20.65
N TRP A 48 20.43 -3.83 19.59
CA TRP A 48 21.61 -4.32 18.86
C TRP A 48 22.87 -4.33 19.73
N HIS A 49 23.04 -3.30 20.56
CA HIS A 49 24.22 -3.18 21.41
C HIS A 49 24.24 -4.29 22.46
N GLU A 50 23.11 -4.52 23.11
CA GLU A 50 22.90 -5.57 24.10
C GLU A 50 23.09 -6.96 23.48
N ALA A 51 22.58 -7.19 22.27
CA ALA A 51 22.80 -8.44 21.53
C ALA A 51 24.29 -8.69 21.25
N LEU A 52 25.02 -7.66 20.82
CA LEU A 52 26.46 -7.74 20.55
C LEU A 52 27.28 -7.96 21.82
N VAL A 53 26.95 -7.28 22.91
CA VAL A 53 27.60 -7.48 24.22
C VAL A 53 27.37 -8.90 24.72
N LEU A 54 26.14 -9.40 24.62
CA LEU A 54 25.79 -10.77 25.02
C LEU A 54 26.59 -11.80 24.23
N LEU A 55 26.61 -11.68 22.90
CA LEU A 55 27.37 -12.58 22.03
C LEU A 55 28.88 -12.45 22.23
N GLY A 56 29.40 -11.23 22.42
CA GLY A 56 30.82 -11.02 22.74
C GLY A 56 31.24 -11.76 24.00
N SER A 57 30.46 -11.62 25.08
CA SER A 57 30.70 -12.37 26.32
C SER A 57 30.57 -13.90 26.15
N GLY A 58 29.72 -14.33 25.21
CA GLY A 58 29.60 -15.73 24.80
C GLY A 58 30.85 -16.24 24.10
N LEU A 59 31.42 -15.45 23.18
CA LEU A 59 32.66 -15.80 22.46
C LEU A 59 33.88 -15.87 23.39
N ASP A 60 33.94 -15.02 24.41
CA ASP A 60 35.02 -15.08 25.40
C ASP A 60 34.99 -16.40 26.19
N ARG A 61 33.80 -16.99 26.36
CA ARG A 61 33.60 -18.26 27.10
C ARG A 61 33.62 -19.50 26.20
N TYR A 62 33.13 -19.37 24.97
CA TYR A 62 32.98 -20.45 24.01
C TYR A 62 33.64 -20.07 22.66
N PRO A 63 34.98 -19.96 22.62
CA PRO A 63 35.69 -19.41 21.46
C PRO A 63 35.57 -20.27 20.20
N ASP A 64 35.35 -21.58 20.37
CA ASP A 64 35.22 -22.54 19.26
C ASP A 64 33.78 -22.65 18.73
N GLU A 65 32.82 -21.96 19.34
CA GLU A 65 31.41 -22.03 18.91
C GLU A 65 31.18 -21.20 17.64
N ARG A 66 31.29 -21.87 16.50
CA ARG A 66 31.17 -21.27 15.18
C ARG A 66 29.85 -20.51 14.97
N ARG A 67 28.71 -21.07 15.41
CA ARG A 67 27.41 -20.43 15.20
C ARG A 67 27.30 -19.09 15.93
N LEU A 68 27.87 -19.03 17.14
CA LEU A 68 27.87 -17.82 17.96
C LEU A 68 28.75 -16.73 17.31
N ALA A 69 29.89 -17.12 16.74
CA ALA A 69 30.78 -16.22 16.00
C ALA A 69 30.13 -15.68 14.72
N GLU A 70 29.46 -16.56 13.97
CA GLU A 70 28.73 -16.19 12.75
C GLU A 70 27.61 -15.19 13.04
N LEU A 71 26.78 -15.46 14.06
CA LEU A 71 25.69 -14.58 14.46
C LEU A 71 26.23 -13.22 14.96
N HIS A 72 27.28 -13.21 15.77
CA HIS A 72 27.91 -11.96 16.22
C HIS A 72 28.40 -11.13 15.03
N ALA A 73 29.09 -11.76 14.07
CA ALA A 73 29.59 -11.08 12.89
C ALA A 73 28.45 -10.56 11.99
N GLU A 74 27.35 -11.31 11.85
CA GLU A 74 26.17 -10.89 11.12
C GLU A 74 25.49 -9.67 11.74
N ILE A 75 25.17 -9.75 13.03
CA ILE A 75 24.53 -8.65 13.77
C ILE A 75 25.42 -7.40 13.74
N LYS A 76 26.74 -7.57 13.92
CA LYS A 76 27.70 -6.47 13.89
C LYS A 76 27.71 -5.76 12.54
N ARG A 77 27.81 -6.51 11.44
CA ARG A 77 27.75 -5.93 10.09
C ARG A 77 26.44 -5.20 9.83
N ASN A 78 25.31 -5.79 10.22
CA ASN A 78 24.00 -5.17 10.04
C ASN A 78 23.86 -3.88 10.87
N TRP A 79 24.33 -3.88 12.11
CA TRP A 79 24.36 -2.71 12.98
C TRP A 79 25.25 -1.60 12.42
N GLU A 80 26.48 -1.92 12.00
CA GLU A 80 27.41 -0.97 11.38
C GLU A 80 26.80 -0.33 10.13
N MET A 81 26.10 -1.11 9.29
CA MET A 81 25.42 -0.58 8.11
C MET A 81 24.27 0.35 8.50
N ARG A 82 23.41 -0.05 9.44
CA ARG A 82 22.30 0.79 9.92
C ARG A 82 22.80 2.08 10.55
N LYS A 83 23.84 2.01 11.38
CA LYS A 83 24.50 3.17 11.98
C LYS A 83 24.99 4.12 10.88
N ARG A 84 25.76 3.61 9.93
CA ARG A 84 26.26 4.38 8.80
C ARG A 84 25.15 5.05 8.00
N ASN A 85 24.06 4.32 7.69
CA ASN A 85 22.90 4.89 7.00
C ASN A 85 22.33 6.12 7.74
N ARG A 86 22.25 6.06 9.08
CA ARG A 86 21.78 7.21 9.89
C ARG A 86 22.78 8.36 9.87
N GLU A 87 24.07 8.09 9.99
CA GLU A 87 25.13 9.09 9.90
C GLU A 87 25.14 9.78 8.52
N ASP A 88 24.93 9.02 7.44
CA ASP A 88 24.86 9.55 6.08
C ASP A 88 23.59 10.39 5.84
N TRP A 89 22.44 10.02 6.42
CA TRP A 89 21.26 10.89 6.42
C TRP A 89 21.51 12.21 7.17
N ILE A 90 22.21 12.16 8.31
CA ILE A 90 22.62 13.37 9.04
C ILE A 90 23.50 14.25 8.14
N LEU A 91 24.51 13.68 7.47
CA LEU A 91 25.35 14.39 6.50
C LEU A 91 24.51 15.10 5.43
N VAL A 92 23.51 14.43 4.85
CA VAL A 92 22.60 15.01 3.86
C VAL A 92 21.83 16.20 4.44
N HIS A 93 21.23 16.04 5.61
CA HIS A 93 20.40 17.08 6.22
C HIS A 93 21.22 18.30 6.64
N GLU A 94 22.37 18.09 7.28
CA GLU A 94 23.28 19.15 7.67
C GLU A 94 23.78 19.91 6.44
N THR A 95 24.25 19.20 5.43
CA THR A 95 24.80 19.82 4.22
C THR A 95 23.72 20.55 3.42
N SER A 96 22.49 20.00 3.36
CA SER A 96 21.34 20.65 2.72
C SER A 96 20.94 21.94 3.44
N SER A 97 20.95 21.93 4.77
CA SER A 97 20.71 23.13 5.58
C SER A 97 21.76 24.22 5.32
N LEU A 98 23.04 23.84 5.27
CA LEU A 98 24.14 24.75 4.92
C LEU A 98 23.99 25.31 3.50
N TRP A 99 23.63 24.48 2.52
CA TRP A 99 23.43 24.91 1.14
C TRP A 99 22.32 25.96 1.04
N LYS A 100 21.21 25.76 1.76
CA LYS A 100 20.11 26.74 1.81
C LYS A 100 20.49 28.05 2.51
N LYS A 101 21.48 28.03 3.41
CA LYS A 101 21.92 29.22 4.15
C LYS A 101 22.79 30.17 3.31
N VAL A 102 23.57 29.64 2.38
CA VAL A 102 24.55 30.42 1.59
C VAL A 102 23.90 31.57 0.81
N PRO A 103 22.77 31.38 0.10
CA PRO A 103 22.13 32.48 -0.64
C PRO A 103 21.78 33.71 0.22
N TYR A 104 21.38 33.50 1.48
CA TYR A 104 21.10 34.61 2.40
C TYR A 104 22.37 35.36 2.83
N LEU A 105 23.50 34.66 2.92
CA LEU A 105 24.79 35.31 3.18
C LEU A 105 25.28 36.08 1.96
N GLU A 106 25.03 35.58 0.75
CA GLU A 106 25.32 36.28 -0.50
C GLU A 106 24.51 37.57 -0.61
N GLU A 107 23.23 37.53 -0.24
CA GLU A 107 22.36 38.71 -0.16
C GLU A 107 22.85 39.72 0.90
N LEU A 108 23.24 39.26 2.10
CA LEU A 108 23.78 40.17 3.10
C LEU A 108 25.09 40.85 2.66
N VAL A 109 25.95 40.14 1.90
CA VAL A 109 27.15 40.73 1.31
C VAL A 109 26.82 41.72 0.20
N SER A 110 25.74 41.52 -0.56
CA SER A 110 25.33 42.47 -1.61
C SER A 110 24.72 43.75 -1.02
N ILE A 111 24.04 43.67 0.12
CA ILE A 111 23.46 44.81 0.85
C ILE A 111 24.55 45.66 1.54
N ASP A 112 25.53 45.02 2.19
CA ASP A 112 26.61 45.68 2.92
C ASP A 112 27.98 45.08 2.55
N PRO A 113 28.58 45.50 1.41
CA PRO A 113 29.82 44.93 0.90
C PRO A 113 31.03 45.16 1.80
N ASP A 114 31.01 46.22 2.62
CA ASP A 114 32.14 46.58 3.50
C ASP A 114 32.16 45.73 4.77
N ASN A 115 31.06 45.05 5.10
CA ASN A 115 30.97 44.15 6.25
C ASN A 115 31.90 42.93 6.13
N ILE A 116 33.09 43.05 6.75
CA ILE A 116 34.12 42.00 6.73
C ILE A 116 33.62 40.72 7.40
N ILE A 117 32.78 40.82 8.45
CA ILE A 117 32.28 39.66 9.19
C ILE A 117 31.36 38.82 8.30
N THR A 118 30.43 39.44 7.57
CA THR A 118 29.52 38.73 6.67
C THR A 118 30.28 38.08 5.51
N ARG A 119 31.25 38.79 4.90
CA ARG A 119 32.12 38.24 3.84
C ARG A 119 32.93 37.03 4.32
N SER A 120 33.54 37.14 5.50
CA SER A 120 34.29 36.03 6.10
C SER A 120 33.41 34.82 6.36
N ARG A 121 32.19 35.02 6.89
CA ARG A 121 31.20 33.94 7.08
C ARG A 121 30.81 33.30 5.75
N LEU A 122 30.51 34.09 4.73
CA LEU A 122 30.16 33.58 3.40
C LEU A 122 31.26 32.65 2.87
N LEU A 123 32.51 33.13 2.87
CA LEU A 123 33.66 32.34 2.41
C LEU A 123 33.83 31.05 3.21
N PHE A 124 33.71 31.12 4.54
CA PHE A 124 33.78 29.96 5.42
C PHE A 124 32.73 28.91 5.05
N TRP A 125 31.46 29.31 4.91
CA TRP A 125 30.37 28.36 4.61
C TRP A 125 30.45 27.80 3.18
N GLN A 126 30.88 28.60 2.20
CA GLN A 126 31.13 28.12 0.85
C GLN A 126 32.25 27.06 0.81
N ASN A 127 33.33 27.28 1.56
CA ASN A 127 34.43 26.30 1.66
C ASN A 127 34.01 25.04 2.41
N MET A 128 33.25 25.19 3.49
CA MET A 128 32.69 24.06 4.25
C MET A 128 31.78 23.20 3.37
N LEU A 129 30.91 23.81 2.54
CA LEU A 129 30.08 23.05 1.60
C LEU A 129 30.93 22.27 0.59
N LYS A 130 31.93 22.93 -0.01
CA LYS A 130 32.82 22.28 -0.97
C LYS A 130 33.57 21.10 -0.36
N SER A 131 33.95 21.17 0.92
CA SER A 131 34.63 20.06 1.60
C SER A 131 33.72 18.86 1.89
N LYS A 132 32.38 19.01 1.84
CA LYS A 132 31.44 17.89 2.02
C LYS A 132 31.22 17.05 0.76
N VAL A 133 31.64 17.53 -0.40
CA VAL A 133 31.40 16.86 -1.69
C VAL A 133 31.99 15.44 -1.74
N PRO A 134 33.25 15.18 -1.29
CA PRO A 134 33.79 13.82 -1.26
C PRO A 134 32.97 12.87 -0.38
N ASP A 135 32.53 13.32 0.80
CA ASP A 135 31.73 12.51 1.72
C ASP A 135 30.36 12.17 1.11
N LEU A 136 29.72 13.13 0.43
CA LEU A 136 28.46 12.91 -0.28
C LEU A 136 28.62 11.93 -1.45
N ILE A 137 29.72 12.00 -2.19
CA ILE A 137 30.00 11.04 -3.26
C ILE A 137 30.22 9.63 -2.67
N ALA A 138 30.97 9.52 -1.57
CA ALA A 138 31.19 8.25 -0.88
C ALA A 138 29.87 7.66 -0.34
N CYS A 139 29.02 8.50 0.26
CA CYS A 139 27.65 8.12 0.64
C CYS A 139 26.87 7.57 -0.56
N GLY A 140 26.88 8.31 -1.67
CA GLY A 140 26.21 7.93 -2.92
C GLY A 140 26.63 6.56 -3.45
N SER A 141 27.94 6.31 -3.45
CA SER A 141 28.53 5.06 -3.92
C SER A 141 28.13 3.87 -3.03
N VAL A 142 28.21 4.04 -1.69
CA VAL A 142 27.88 2.98 -0.74
C VAL A 142 26.41 2.61 -0.76
N HIS A 143 25.53 3.60 -0.84
CA HIS A 143 24.08 3.34 -0.79
C HIS A 143 23.47 3.01 -2.14
N LEU A 144 24.24 3.03 -3.24
CA LEU A 144 23.74 2.83 -4.60
C LEU A 144 22.84 1.59 -4.76
N HIS A 145 23.17 0.51 -4.05
CA HIS A 145 22.42 -0.75 -4.05
C HIS A 145 21.70 -1.06 -2.73
N LEU A 146 22.01 -0.31 -1.66
CA LEU A 146 21.49 -0.57 -0.31
C LEU A 146 20.28 0.31 0.02
N ASP A 147 20.37 1.60 -0.30
CA ASP A 147 19.35 2.61 -0.06
C ASP A 147 19.42 3.65 -1.19
N GLN A 148 18.74 3.33 -2.30
CA GLN A 148 18.81 4.14 -3.50
C GLN A 148 18.30 5.58 -3.29
N SER A 149 17.38 5.79 -2.33
CA SER A 149 16.86 7.11 -1.97
C SER A 149 17.94 7.96 -1.29
N LEU A 150 18.68 7.38 -0.34
CA LEU A 150 19.81 8.04 0.30
C LEU A 150 20.94 8.31 -0.72
N ALA A 151 21.25 7.33 -1.56
CA ALA A 151 22.25 7.49 -2.61
C ALA A 151 21.91 8.67 -3.53
N GLU A 152 20.65 8.78 -3.96
CA GLU A 152 20.15 9.86 -4.80
C GLU A 152 20.25 11.22 -4.09
N ALA A 153 19.86 11.29 -2.82
CA ALA A 153 19.94 12.51 -2.03
C ALA A 153 21.39 13.00 -1.89
N CYS A 154 22.31 12.09 -1.56
CA CYS A 154 23.74 12.37 -1.44
C CYS A 154 24.34 12.89 -2.75
N VAL A 155 24.15 12.17 -3.86
CA VAL A 155 24.74 12.51 -5.16
C VAL A 155 24.12 13.78 -5.74
N THR A 156 22.81 13.97 -5.59
CA THR A 156 22.14 15.19 -6.04
C THR A 156 22.67 16.43 -5.30
N LEU A 157 22.92 16.30 -4.00
CA LEU A 157 23.47 17.39 -3.22
C LEU A 157 24.94 17.67 -3.59
N ALA A 158 25.74 16.62 -3.85
CA ALA A 158 27.10 16.78 -4.37
C ALA A 158 27.11 17.54 -5.69
N GLU A 159 26.28 17.13 -6.66
CA GLU A 159 26.13 17.80 -7.96
C GLU A 159 25.72 19.28 -7.82
N LYS A 160 24.81 19.60 -6.89
CA LYS A 160 24.39 20.99 -6.64
C LYS A 160 25.48 21.87 -6.04
N ILE A 161 26.39 21.31 -5.25
CA ILE A 161 27.45 22.05 -4.59
C ILE A 161 28.64 22.24 -5.53
N LYS A 162 29.07 21.14 -6.15
CA LYS A 162 30.20 21.11 -7.09
C LYS A 162 30.07 19.87 -7.99
N PRO A 163 29.57 20.01 -9.23
CA PRO A 163 29.51 18.91 -10.17
C PRO A 163 30.88 18.25 -10.37
N THR A 164 30.90 16.93 -10.41
CA THR A 164 32.10 16.13 -10.72
C THR A 164 31.75 15.00 -11.68
N GLU A 165 32.75 14.46 -12.39
CA GLU A 165 32.50 13.30 -13.27
C GLU A 165 31.95 12.10 -12.48
N GLU A 166 32.42 11.91 -11.25
CA GLU A 166 31.99 10.81 -10.37
C GLU A 166 30.55 10.98 -9.91
N SER A 167 30.15 12.19 -9.48
CA SER A 167 28.77 12.45 -9.06
C SER A 167 27.79 12.40 -10.25
N ALA A 168 28.18 12.91 -11.43
CA ALA A 168 27.40 12.75 -12.66
C ALA A 168 27.28 11.29 -13.12
N PHE A 169 28.30 10.46 -12.92
CA PHE A 169 28.25 9.03 -13.19
C PHE A 169 27.30 8.29 -12.25
N LEU A 170 27.39 8.54 -10.94
CA LEU A 170 26.50 7.93 -9.95
C LEU A 170 25.04 8.32 -10.20
N LEU A 171 24.77 9.58 -10.52
CA LEU A 171 23.40 10.05 -10.81
C LEU A 171 22.81 9.33 -12.03
N ARG A 172 23.60 9.14 -13.10
CA ARG A 172 23.17 8.36 -14.28
C ARG A 172 22.83 6.92 -13.92
N LYS A 173 23.64 6.26 -13.08
CA LYS A 173 23.35 4.90 -12.60
C LYS A 173 22.04 4.82 -11.82
N ILE A 174 21.80 5.79 -10.93
CA ILE A 174 20.57 5.88 -10.14
C ILE A 174 19.36 6.06 -11.07
N GLN A 175 19.45 6.95 -12.06
CA GLN A 175 18.39 7.19 -13.04
C GLN A 175 18.09 5.95 -13.90
N GLN A 176 19.13 5.22 -14.34
CA GLN A 176 18.96 3.97 -15.08
C GLN A 176 18.23 2.91 -14.25
N SER A 177 18.62 2.72 -12.99
CA SER A 177 17.97 1.79 -12.06
C SER A 177 16.49 2.16 -11.84
N HIS A 178 16.17 3.45 -11.66
CA HIS A 178 14.77 3.91 -11.55
C HIS A 178 13.96 3.63 -12.83
N ALA A 179 14.55 3.86 -14.00
CA ALA A 179 13.90 3.60 -15.28
C ALA A 179 13.59 2.09 -15.46
N GLU A 180 14.52 1.22 -15.07
CA GLU A 180 14.34 -0.24 -15.12
C GLU A 180 13.27 -0.73 -14.14
N LYS A 181 13.29 -0.25 -12.90
CA LYS A 181 12.25 -0.54 -11.90
C LYS A 181 10.86 -0.14 -12.40
N LYS A 182 10.72 1.09 -12.91
CA LYS A 182 9.46 1.60 -13.46
C LYS A 182 8.96 0.80 -14.67
N ARG A 183 9.87 0.36 -15.55
CA ARG A 183 9.52 -0.53 -16.67
C ARG A 183 9.02 -1.89 -16.18
N THR A 184 9.69 -2.46 -15.18
CA THR A 184 9.32 -3.74 -14.58
C THR A 184 7.96 -3.67 -13.89
N GLU A 185 7.69 -2.63 -13.12
CA GLU A 185 6.40 -2.40 -12.46
C GLU A 185 5.26 -2.23 -13.46
N ARG A 186 5.48 -1.45 -14.53
CA ARG A 186 4.49 -1.29 -15.61
C ARG A 186 4.19 -2.61 -16.30
N SER A 187 5.23 -3.41 -16.58
CA SER A 187 5.05 -4.74 -17.18
C SER A 187 4.24 -5.67 -16.27
N LYS A 188 4.59 -5.75 -14.97
CA LYS A 188 3.84 -6.53 -13.98
C LYS A 188 2.38 -6.10 -13.89
N LYS A 189 2.13 -4.79 -13.84
CA LYS A 189 0.77 -4.25 -13.77
C LYS A 189 -0.04 -4.59 -15.02
N ALA A 190 0.54 -4.44 -16.21
CA ALA A 190 -0.13 -4.80 -17.46
C ALA A 190 -0.46 -6.29 -17.55
N VAL A 191 0.44 -7.16 -17.06
CA VAL A 191 0.18 -8.60 -16.97
C VAL A 191 -0.95 -8.90 -15.99
N GLN A 192 -0.96 -8.25 -14.83
CA GLN A 192 -2.02 -8.40 -13.83
C GLN A 192 -3.38 -7.92 -14.37
N GLU A 193 -3.44 -6.73 -14.96
CA GLU A 193 -4.67 -6.18 -15.56
C GLU A 193 -5.22 -7.09 -16.65
N LYS A 194 -4.35 -7.67 -17.49
CA LYS A 194 -4.76 -8.65 -18.50
C LYS A 194 -5.31 -9.93 -17.86
N HIS A 195 -4.66 -10.42 -16.81
CA HIS A 195 -5.11 -11.61 -16.08
C HIS A 195 -6.49 -11.36 -15.43
N ASP A 196 -6.65 -10.25 -14.70
CA ASP A 196 -7.88 -9.88 -14.02
C ASP A 196 -9.03 -9.70 -15.02
N LYS A 197 -8.77 -9.03 -16.15
CA LYS A 197 -9.73 -8.88 -17.25
C LYS A 197 -10.15 -10.22 -17.82
N THR A 198 -9.20 -11.14 -18.04
CA THR A 198 -9.48 -12.49 -18.55
C THR A 198 -10.31 -13.31 -17.55
N GLN A 199 -9.99 -13.23 -16.27
CA GLN A 199 -10.72 -13.92 -15.21
C GLN A 199 -12.15 -13.40 -15.07
N GLN A 200 -12.34 -12.08 -15.12
CA GLN A 200 -13.66 -11.46 -15.05
C GLN A 200 -14.48 -11.79 -16.30
N ARG A 201 -13.88 -11.76 -17.50
CA ARG A 201 -14.52 -12.21 -18.75
C ARG A 201 -15.02 -13.65 -18.62
N ASN A 202 -14.19 -14.57 -18.15
CA ASN A 202 -14.57 -15.98 -17.99
C ASN A 202 -15.67 -16.19 -16.95
N ARG A 203 -15.66 -15.40 -15.86
CA ARG A 203 -16.71 -15.43 -14.84
C ARG A 203 -18.05 -14.97 -15.40
N LEU A 204 -18.08 -13.82 -16.08
CA LEU A 204 -19.30 -13.27 -16.68
C LEU A 204 -19.86 -14.21 -17.75
N LEU A 205 -18.98 -14.79 -18.59
CA LEU A 205 -19.40 -15.75 -19.60
C LEU A 205 -20.03 -17.00 -18.96
N LYS A 206 -19.38 -17.59 -17.95
CA LYS A 206 -19.91 -18.77 -17.26
C LYS A 206 -21.24 -18.47 -16.58
N GLN A 207 -21.38 -17.28 -16.00
CA GLN A 207 -22.63 -16.82 -15.39
C GLN A 207 -23.74 -16.68 -16.44
N ALA A 208 -23.46 -16.04 -17.57
CA ALA A 208 -24.41 -15.93 -18.69
C ALA A 208 -24.84 -17.31 -19.21
N GLN A 209 -23.90 -18.23 -19.41
CA GLN A 209 -24.19 -19.60 -19.85
C GLN A 209 -25.11 -20.35 -18.86
N ALA A 210 -24.90 -20.18 -17.56
CA ALA A 210 -25.78 -20.76 -16.54
C ALA A 210 -27.19 -20.15 -16.59
N GLN A 211 -27.30 -18.82 -16.71
CA GLN A 211 -28.60 -18.13 -16.83
C GLN A 211 -29.36 -18.53 -18.10
N ILE A 212 -28.64 -18.78 -19.21
CA ILE A 212 -29.24 -19.33 -20.43
C ILE A 212 -29.79 -20.73 -20.19
N ALA A 213 -29.02 -21.59 -19.52
CA ALA A 213 -29.44 -22.95 -19.19
C ALA A 213 -30.65 -22.99 -18.23
N ASP A 214 -30.73 -22.02 -17.32
CA ASP A 214 -31.84 -21.86 -16.36
C ASP A 214 -33.03 -21.07 -16.95
N GLU A 215 -33.00 -20.73 -18.25
CA GLU A 215 -33.99 -19.89 -18.95
C GLU A 215 -34.21 -18.49 -18.33
N ALA A 216 -33.27 -18.01 -17.51
CA ALA A 216 -33.25 -16.67 -16.94
C ALA A 216 -32.81 -15.61 -17.98
N ILE A 217 -33.65 -15.42 -19.00
CA ILE A 217 -33.35 -14.60 -20.20
C ILE A 217 -32.92 -13.16 -19.86
N PRO A 218 -33.63 -12.38 -18.99
CA PRO A 218 -33.22 -11.01 -18.68
C PRO A 218 -31.83 -10.95 -18.03
N ASP A 219 -31.54 -11.89 -17.12
CA ASP A 219 -30.25 -11.95 -16.41
C ASP A 219 -29.10 -12.34 -17.34
N ALA A 220 -29.35 -13.25 -18.29
CA ALA A 220 -28.40 -13.62 -19.33
C ALA A 220 -28.04 -12.44 -20.24
N VAL A 221 -29.04 -11.66 -20.68
CA VAL A 221 -28.84 -10.44 -21.48
C VAL A 221 -27.97 -9.43 -20.72
N ALA A 222 -28.32 -9.17 -19.45
CA ALA A 222 -27.56 -8.22 -18.63
C ALA A 222 -26.10 -8.64 -18.42
N SER A 223 -25.85 -9.92 -18.13
CA SER A 223 -24.49 -10.43 -17.91
C SER A 223 -23.64 -10.40 -19.20
N LEU A 224 -24.24 -10.66 -20.37
CA LEU A 224 -23.56 -10.58 -21.67
C LEU A 224 -23.26 -9.14 -22.07
N GLN A 225 -24.18 -8.20 -21.82
CA GLN A 225 -23.94 -6.78 -22.03
C GLN A 225 -22.79 -6.28 -21.15
N GLN A 226 -22.78 -6.65 -19.87
CA GLN A 226 -21.68 -6.33 -18.96
C GLN A 226 -20.35 -6.92 -19.43
N LEU A 227 -20.36 -8.13 -20.01
CA LEU A 227 -19.16 -8.72 -20.62
C LEU A 227 -18.69 -7.90 -21.81
N LEU A 228 -19.59 -7.45 -22.69
CA LEU A 228 -19.25 -6.63 -23.86
C LEU A 228 -18.79 -5.22 -23.48
N GLU A 229 -19.22 -4.66 -22.36
CA GLU A 229 -18.62 -3.43 -21.81
C GLU A 229 -17.16 -3.66 -21.39
N LEU A 230 -16.85 -4.83 -20.84
CA LEU A 230 -15.49 -5.21 -20.43
C LEU A 230 -14.61 -5.56 -21.65
N VAL A 231 -15.15 -6.33 -22.59
CA VAL A 231 -14.49 -6.81 -23.81
C VAL A 231 -15.42 -6.57 -25.01
N PRO A 232 -15.36 -5.38 -25.64
CA PRO A 232 -16.27 -5.01 -26.73
C PRO A 232 -16.30 -5.98 -27.92
N ASP A 233 -15.15 -6.57 -28.24
CA ASP A 233 -14.98 -7.46 -29.38
C ASP A 233 -14.99 -8.95 -29.00
N ASP A 234 -15.67 -9.35 -27.91
CA ASP A 234 -15.78 -10.77 -27.54
C ASP A 234 -16.77 -11.50 -28.47
N PRO A 235 -16.29 -12.38 -29.37
CA PRO A 235 -17.14 -13.00 -30.38
C PRO A 235 -18.13 -14.00 -29.77
N GLU A 236 -17.76 -14.64 -28.65
CA GLU A 236 -18.60 -15.61 -27.97
C GLU A 236 -19.76 -14.92 -27.25
N ALA A 237 -19.46 -13.83 -26.52
CA ALA A 237 -20.49 -13.05 -25.85
C ALA A 237 -21.45 -12.38 -26.84
N SER A 238 -20.94 -11.82 -27.94
CA SER A 238 -21.76 -11.22 -28.98
C SER A 238 -22.69 -12.26 -29.63
N GLY A 239 -22.17 -13.46 -29.95
CA GLY A 239 -22.97 -14.53 -30.55
C GLY A 239 -24.05 -15.05 -29.60
N LEU A 240 -23.71 -15.26 -28.32
CA LEU A 240 -24.68 -15.67 -27.30
C LEU A 240 -25.76 -14.61 -27.08
N LEU A 241 -25.40 -13.33 -27.08
CA LEU A 241 -26.36 -12.24 -26.88
C LEU A 241 -27.39 -12.20 -28.00
N GLU A 242 -26.95 -12.33 -29.25
CA GLU A 242 -27.83 -12.38 -30.41
C GLU A 242 -28.77 -13.60 -30.37
N GLN A 243 -28.27 -14.75 -29.89
CA GLN A 243 -29.10 -15.95 -29.71
C GLN A 243 -30.16 -15.74 -28.62
N VAL A 244 -29.77 -15.23 -27.45
CA VAL A 244 -30.68 -15.00 -26.31
C VAL A 244 -31.75 -13.96 -26.66
N ILE A 245 -31.38 -12.88 -27.35
CA ILE A 245 -32.33 -11.87 -27.82
C ILE A 245 -33.36 -12.48 -28.77
N ARG A 246 -32.94 -13.35 -29.70
CA ARG A 246 -33.88 -14.05 -30.59
C ARG A 246 -34.89 -14.91 -29.82
N VAL A 247 -34.42 -15.69 -28.86
CA VAL A 247 -35.30 -16.53 -28.01
C VAL A 247 -36.26 -15.65 -27.20
N ARG A 248 -35.76 -14.56 -26.61
CA ARG A 248 -36.59 -13.59 -25.89
C ARG A 248 -37.70 -13.04 -26.78
N ASP A 249 -37.34 -12.57 -27.97
CA ASP A 249 -38.27 -11.92 -28.88
C ASP A 249 -39.36 -12.88 -29.38
N GLU A 250 -39.01 -14.14 -29.65
CA GLU A 250 -39.99 -15.20 -29.94
C GLU A 250 -40.94 -15.46 -28.76
N LYS A 251 -40.41 -15.61 -27.54
CA LYS A 251 -41.24 -15.83 -26.34
C LYS A 251 -42.18 -14.64 -26.08
N VAL A 252 -41.68 -13.42 -26.20
CA VAL A 252 -42.47 -12.19 -26.06
C VAL A 252 -43.56 -12.13 -27.11
N ALA A 253 -43.25 -12.41 -28.38
CA ALA A 253 -44.24 -12.42 -29.46
C ALA A 253 -45.36 -13.44 -29.21
N ASN A 254 -45.02 -14.63 -28.74
CA ASN A 254 -45.99 -15.68 -28.40
C ASN A 254 -46.88 -15.26 -27.21
N LEU A 255 -46.32 -14.66 -26.17
CA LEU A 255 -47.09 -14.15 -25.02
C LEU A 255 -48.02 -13.01 -25.45
N ILE A 256 -47.56 -12.08 -26.28
CA ILE A 256 -48.40 -11.01 -26.82
C ILE A 256 -49.59 -11.60 -27.59
N ALA A 257 -49.34 -12.54 -28.51
CA ALA A 257 -50.38 -13.17 -29.30
C ALA A 257 -51.41 -13.93 -28.44
N PHE A 258 -50.93 -14.60 -27.38
CA PHE A 258 -51.79 -15.30 -26.43
C PHE A 258 -52.63 -14.34 -25.58
N GLY A 259 -52.03 -13.28 -25.05
CA GLY A 259 -52.76 -12.23 -24.33
C GLY A 259 -53.78 -11.51 -25.21
N ASP A 260 -53.45 -11.25 -26.48
CA ASP A 260 -54.37 -10.67 -27.46
C ASP A 260 -55.57 -11.60 -27.74
N ALA A 261 -55.39 -12.93 -27.69
CA ALA A 261 -56.47 -13.90 -27.81
C ALA A 261 -57.40 -13.90 -26.59
N LEU A 262 -56.83 -13.97 -25.38
CA LEU A 262 -57.59 -13.89 -24.12
C LEU A 262 -58.41 -12.60 -24.03
N TYR A 263 -57.83 -11.47 -24.46
CA TYR A 263 -58.52 -10.19 -24.49
C TYR A 263 -59.75 -10.22 -25.42
N ARG A 264 -59.66 -10.86 -26.59
CA ARG A 264 -60.80 -11.03 -27.53
C ARG A 264 -61.88 -11.94 -26.97
N GLU A 265 -61.52 -12.87 -26.11
CA GLU A 265 -62.44 -13.79 -25.41
C GLU A 265 -62.99 -13.18 -24.11
N GLU A 266 -62.80 -11.86 -23.90
CA GLU A 266 -63.25 -11.11 -22.73
C GLU A 266 -62.59 -11.55 -21.41
N GLN A 267 -61.54 -12.37 -21.48
CA GLN A 267 -60.72 -12.81 -20.34
C GLN A 267 -59.63 -11.77 -20.03
N ILE A 268 -60.06 -10.56 -19.68
CA ILE A 268 -59.19 -9.36 -19.63
C ILE A 268 -58.14 -9.46 -18.50
N GLU A 269 -58.49 -10.02 -17.34
CA GLU A 269 -57.55 -10.19 -16.23
C GLU A 269 -56.42 -11.16 -16.58
N GLN A 270 -56.75 -12.26 -17.26
CA GLN A 270 -55.78 -13.25 -17.73
C GLN A 270 -54.89 -12.65 -18.83
N ALA A 271 -55.47 -11.85 -19.74
CA ALA A 271 -54.70 -11.15 -20.77
C ALA A 271 -53.64 -10.21 -20.17
N VAL A 272 -54.00 -9.43 -19.14
CA VAL A 272 -53.06 -8.56 -18.41
C VAL A 272 -51.93 -9.38 -17.81
N SER A 273 -52.24 -10.47 -17.10
CA SER A 273 -51.21 -11.33 -16.48
C SER A 273 -50.22 -11.89 -17.51
N VAL A 274 -50.70 -12.30 -18.68
CA VAL A 274 -49.84 -12.79 -19.77
C VAL A 274 -48.94 -11.69 -20.33
N TRP A 275 -49.46 -10.47 -20.52
CA TRP A 275 -48.64 -9.35 -21.00
C TRP A 275 -47.63 -8.89 -19.94
N GLU A 276 -47.95 -8.94 -18.65
CA GLU A 276 -46.96 -8.70 -17.58
C GLU A 276 -45.82 -9.73 -17.62
N SER A 277 -46.11 -10.99 -17.94
CA SER A 277 -45.06 -11.99 -18.20
C SER A 277 -44.20 -11.64 -19.41
N ALA A 278 -44.77 -11.06 -20.46
CA ALA A 278 -44.01 -10.58 -21.62
C ALA A 278 -43.12 -9.38 -21.26
N GLU A 279 -43.64 -8.43 -20.47
CA GLU A 279 -42.88 -7.27 -19.98
C GLU A 279 -41.70 -7.68 -19.10
N LYS A 280 -41.86 -8.71 -18.26
CA LYS A 280 -40.75 -9.26 -17.45
C LYS A 280 -39.61 -9.83 -18.29
N LEU A 281 -39.87 -10.30 -19.51
CA LEU A 281 -38.85 -10.81 -20.42
C LEU A 281 -38.13 -9.70 -21.19
N ASP A 282 -38.81 -8.60 -21.51
CA ASP A 282 -38.26 -7.44 -22.23
C ASP A 282 -38.77 -6.13 -21.62
N MET A 283 -38.13 -5.71 -20.52
CA MET A 283 -38.55 -4.56 -19.74
C MET A 283 -38.48 -3.26 -20.55
N GLY A 284 -39.55 -2.47 -20.49
CA GLY A 284 -39.62 -1.15 -21.14
C GLY A 284 -40.17 -1.16 -22.57
N ARG A 285 -40.69 -2.30 -23.06
CA ARG A 285 -41.39 -2.37 -24.36
C ARG A 285 -42.69 -1.57 -24.35
N GLN A 286 -42.74 -0.50 -25.14
CA GLN A 286 -43.90 0.42 -25.17
C GLN A 286 -45.19 -0.24 -25.68
N ASP A 287 -45.08 -1.20 -26.58
CA ASP A 287 -46.23 -1.91 -27.15
C ASP A 287 -46.89 -2.85 -26.13
N VAL A 288 -46.11 -3.50 -25.26
CA VAL A 288 -46.63 -4.33 -24.15
C VAL A 288 -47.22 -3.46 -23.06
N ALA A 289 -46.49 -2.42 -22.62
CA ALA A 289 -46.97 -1.49 -21.59
C ALA A 289 -48.30 -0.83 -21.99
N GLY A 290 -48.43 -0.40 -23.25
CA GLY A 290 -49.68 0.19 -23.74
C GLY A 290 -50.86 -0.78 -23.78
N ARG A 291 -50.62 -2.10 -23.97
CA ARG A 291 -51.69 -3.12 -23.89
C ARG A 291 -52.19 -3.29 -22.46
N ILE A 292 -51.26 -3.43 -21.51
CA ILE A 292 -51.55 -3.54 -20.08
C ILE A 292 -52.37 -2.33 -19.62
N GLU A 293 -51.92 -1.10 -19.92
CA GLU A 293 -52.61 0.12 -19.51
C GLU A 293 -54.06 0.18 -20.03
N ARG A 294 -54.28 -0.18 -21.30
CA ARG A 294 -55.63 -0.18 -21.88
C ARG A 294 -56.54 -1.20 -21.21
N ALA A 295 -56.07 -2.42 -21.00
CA ALA A 295 -56.87 -3.47 -20.37
C ALA A 295 -57.19 -3.15 -18.90
N MET A 296 -56.24 -2.59 -18.16
CA MET A 296 -56.49 -2.10 -16.79
C MET A 296 -57.59 -1.05 -16.74
N LYS A 297 -57.62 -0.10 -17.70
CA LYS A 297 -58.72 0.88 -17.80
C LYS A 297 -60.08 0.24 -18.07
N VAL A 298 -60.13 -0.86 -18.83
CA VAL A 298 -61.37 -1.61 -19.06
C VAL A 298 -61.81 -2.32 -17.79
N LEU A 299 -60.89 -2.99 -17.08
CA LEU A 299 -61.18 -3.65 -15.81
C LEU A 299 -61.71 -2.67 -14.75
N GLU A 300 -61.12 -1.47 -14.67
CA GLU A 300 -61.58 -0.44 -13.74
C GLU A 300 -63.04 -0.04 -14.02
N ARG A 301 -63.37 0.23 -15.29
CA ARG A 301 -64.75 0.56 -15.70
C ARG A 301 -65.72 -0.59 -15.44
N LEU A 302 -65.30 -1.84 -15.64
CA LEU A 302 -66.14 -3.00 -15.36
C LEU A 302 -66.45 -3.13 -13.86
N ARG A 303 -65.46 -2.84 -12.99
CA ARG A 303 -65.67 -2.80 -11.53
C ARG A 303 -66.62 -1.68 -11.12
N GLU A 304 -66.44 -0.48 -11.66
CA GLU A 304 -67.35 0.65 -11.41
C GLU A 304 -68.81 0.32 -11.79
N ILE A 305 -69.03 -0.41 -12.89
CA ILE A 305 -70.36 -0.84 -13.32
C ILE A 305 -70.93 -1.91 -12.39
N GLN A 306 -70.12 -2.83 -11.88
CA GLN A 306 -70.55 -3.89 -10.97
C GLN A 306 -70.88 -3.39 -9.55
N GLU A 307 -70.26 -2.28 -9.12
CA GLU A 307 -70.47 -1.68 -7.80
C GLU A 307 -71.67 -0.70 -7.74
N GLN A 308 -72.26 -0.35 -8.89
CA GLN A 308 -73.48 0.47 -8.92
C GLN A 308 -74.72 -0.36 -8.52
N PRO A 309 -75.51 0.05 -7.51
CA PRO A 309 -76.74 -0.64 -7.17
C PRO A 309 -77.73 -0.52 -8.33
N VAL A 310 -78.20 -1.65 -8.84
CA VAL A 310 -79.30 -1.70 -9.82
C VAL A 310 -80.55 -1.09 -9.16
N PRO A 311 -81.18 -0.06 -9.73
CA PRO A 311 -82.39 0.55 -9.18
C PRO A 311 -83.61 -0.37 -9.23
#